data_AF-A0A971LJ13-F1
#
_entry.id   AF-A0A971LJ13-F1
#
_cell.length_a   1.000
_cell.length_b   1.000
_cell.length_c   1.000
_cell.angle_alpha   90.00
_cell.angle_beta   90.00
_cell.angle_gamma   90.00
#
_symmetry.space_group_name_H-M   'P 1'
#
loop_
_entity.id
_entity.type
_entity.pdbx_description
1 polymer ?
#
loop_
_entity_poly.entity_id
_entity_poly.type
_entity_poly.pdbx_seq_one_letter_code
_entity_poly.pdbx_strand_id
1 'polypeptide(L)'
;MADFVKVTVPTGKIRQEPKPDGHVLLELKAGQELELLERQRRYSRVRYRDHFQDITGWIANVAINLPKGNHESITDDLPSCPFCGSETWLEKGVRTGGNSLLIGNLFSGDYVHSRICLGCGYIQLHISSSALRRIQAEQEREARE
;
A
#
# COMPACT_ATOMS: atom_id res chain seq x y z
N MET A 1 10.47 -24.88 14.28
CA MET A 1 11.56 -23.90 14.21
C MET A 1 10.90 -22.53 14.22
N ALA A 2 11.42 -21.57 14.98
CA ALA A 2 10.88 -20.21 14.97
C ALA A 2 11.34 -19.53 13.67
N ASP A 3 10.39 -18.98 12.90
CA ASP A 3 10.68 -18.22 11.69
C ASP A 3 10.95 -16.77 12.08
N PHE A 4 12.02 -16.17 11.56
CA PHE A 4 12.38 -14.77 11.84
C PHE A 4 12.24 -13.92 10.57
N VAL A 5 11.72 -12.71 10.74
CA VAL A 5 11.53 -11.72 9.67
C VAL A 5 12.15 -10.39 10.06
N LYS A 6 12.61 -9.62 9.07
CA LYS A 6 13.21 -8.31 9.26
C LYS A 6 12.28 -7.21 8.81
N VAL A 7 12.24 -6.12 9.58
CA VAL A 7 11.56 -4.90 9.14
C VAL A 7 12.34 -4.26 8.00
N THR A 8 11.68 -4.02 6.87
CA THR A 8 12.29 -3.44 5.66
C THR A 8 11.95 -1.97 5.45
N VAL A 9 10.90 -1.48 6.11
CA VAL A 9 10.47 -0.09 6.02
C VAL A 9 11.18 0.78 7.06
N PRO A 10 11.35 2.11 6.82
CA PRO A 10 11.99 3.01 7.78
C PRO A 10 11.35 2.99 9.17
N THR A 11 10.02 2.90 9.21
CA THR A 11 9.23 2.86 10.44
C THR A 11 8.15 1.76 10.34
N GLY A 12 8.42 0.61 10.96
CA GLY A 12 7.45 -0.47 11.16
C GLY A 12 6.58 -0.19 12.40
N LYS A 13 5.38 -0.77 12.46
CA LYS A 13 4.51 -0.64 13.65
C LYS A 13 3.93 -1.99 14.03
N ILE A 14 4.13 -2.39 15.29
CA ILE A 14 3.40 -3.49 15.92
C ILE A 14 2.12 -2.91 16.50
N ARG A 15 0.99 -3.53 16.21
CA ARG A 15 -0.34 -3.10 16.63
C ARG A 15 -1.03 -4.16 17.46
N GLN A 16 -1.98 -3.75 18.28
CA GLN A 16 -2.79 -4.67 19.07
C GLN A 16 -3.71 -5.54 18.20
N GLU A 17 -4.17 -5.01 17.09
CA GLU A 17 -5.10 -5.66 16.16
C GLU A 17 -4.56 -5.57 14.72
N PRO A 18 -4.92 -6.52 13.83
CA PRO A 18 -4.46 -6.56 12.43
C PRO A 18 -5.21 -5.54 11.55
N LYS A 19 -5.22 -4.28 11.97
CA LYS A 19 -5.92 -3.18 11.31
C LYS A 19 -5.07 -1.91 11.32
N PRO A 20 -5.21 -1.04 10.30
CA PRO A 20 -4.29 0.07 10.08
C PRO A 20 -4.47 1.23 11.08
N ASP A 21 -5.64 1.34 11.68
CA ASP A 21 -6.03 2.27 12.75
C ASP A 21 -5.89 1.63 14.15
N GLY A 22 -5.44 0.37 14.23
CA GLY A 22 -5.27 -0.34 15.49
C GLY A 22 -4.23 0.32 16.38
N HIS A 23 -4.44 0.27 17.69
CA HIS A 23 -3.54 0.86 18.67
C HIS A 23 -2.10 0.37 18.46
N VAL A 24 -1.16 1.30 18.34
CA VAL A 24 0.26 1.00 18.12
C VAL A 24 0.91 0.65 19.45
N LEU A 25 1.40 -0.58 19.56
CA LEU A 25 2.11 -1.08 20.75
C LEU A 25 3.59 -0.68 20.71
N LEU A 26 4.20 -0.73 19.53
CA LEU A 26 5.61 -0.42 19.35
C LEU A 26 5.90 0.09 17.94
N GLU A 27 6.76 1.09 17.83
CA GLU A 27 7.38 1.50 16.57
C GLU A 27 8.75 0.84 16.41
N LEU A 28 8.97 0.25 15.24
CA LEU A 28 10.17 -0.46 14.88
C LEU A 28 10.95 0.31 13.81
N LYS A 29 12.27 0.16 13.83
CA LYS A 29 13.19 0.66 12.82
C LYS A 29 13.52 -0.43 11.80
N ALA A 30 13.89 -0.01 10.60
CA ALA A 30 14.43 -0.90 9.58
C ALA A 30 15.58 -1.77 10.15
N GLY A 31 15.60 -3.04 9.76
CA GLY A 31 16.61 -4.02 10.15
C GLY A 31 16.32 -4.76 11.46
N GLN A 32 15.34 -4.35 12.27
CA GLN A 32 14.96 -5.10 13.48
C GLN A 32 14.36 -6.46 13.13
N GLU A 33 14.80 -7.48 13.85
CA GLU A 33 14.32 -8.86 13.72
C GLU A 33 13.11 -9.14 14.62
N LEU A 34 12.17 -9.88 14.08
CA LEU A 34 10.91 -10.25 14.69
C LEU A 34 10.70 -11.74 14.54
N GLU A 35 10.21 -12.39 15.59
CA GLU A 35 9.74 -13.76 15.50
C GLU A 35 8.34 -13.77 14.86
N LEU A 36 8.18 -14.50 13.77
CA LEU A 36 6.91 -14.71 13.08
C LEU A 36 6.13 -15.83 13.76
N LEU A 37 4.99 -15.48 14.35
CA LEU A 37 4.13 -16.44 15.07
C LEU A 37 2.99 -16.95 14.20
N GLU A 38 2.36 -16.05 13.44
CA GLU A 38 1.21 -16.38 12.59
C GLU A 38 1.24 -15.51 11.35
N ARG A 39 0.97 -16.10 10.18
CA ARG A 39 0.88 -15.38 8.92
C ARG A 39 -0.58 -15.31 8.48
N GLN A 40 -1.08 -14.09 8.30
CA GLN A 40 -2.35 -13.85 7.61
C GLN A 40 -2.09 -13.13 6.29
N ARG A 41 -3.17 -12.88 5.53
CA ARG A 41 -3.09 -12.33 4.17
C ARG A 41 -2.34 -11.00 4.11
N ARG A 42 -2.56 -10.09 5.08
CA ARG A 42 -2.03 -8.71 5.07
C ARG A 42 -1.25 -8.31 6.31
N TYR A 43 -1.54 -8.96 7.43
CA TYR A 43 -0.83 -8.80 8.68
C TYR A 43 -0.26 -10.13 9.10
N SER A 44 0.80 -10.07 9.88
CA SER A 44 1.33 -11.23 10.55
C SER A 44 1.46 -10.93 12.02
N ARG A 45 1.16 -11.93 12.84
CA ARG A 45 1.40 -11.85 14.27
C ARG A 45 2.87 -12.10 14.50
N VAL A 46 3.51 -11.16 15.18
CA VAL A 46 4.94 -11.18 15.46
C VAL A 46 5.20 -10.95 16.93
N ARG A 47 6.33 -11.46 17.39
CA ARG A 47 6.89 -11.14 18.70
C ARG A 47 8.23 -10.42 18.50
N TYR A 48 8.34 -9.27 19.11
CA TYR A 48 9.58 -8.52 19.23
C TYR A 48 10.09 -8.65 20.65
N ARG A 49 11.35 -9.05 20.81
CA ARG A 49 11.99 -9.20 22.11
C ARG A 49 13.37 -8.59 22.08
N ASP A 50 13.64 -7.67 23.00
CA ASP A 50 14.97 -7.15 23.29
C ASP A 50 15.25 -7.22 24.80
N HIS A 51 16.33 -6.56 25.26
CA HIS A 51 16.72 -6.56 26.67
C HIS A 51 15.74 -5.83 27.60
N PHE A 52 14.83 -5.02 27.06
CA PHE A 52 13.96 -4.12 27.81
C PHE A 52 12.47 -4.45 27.66
N GLN A 53 12.09 -5.08 26.56
CA GLN A 53 10.68 -5.32 26.22
C GLN A 53 10.47 -6.64 25.48
N ASP A 54 9.27 -7.19 25.69
CA ASP A 54 8.77 -8.39 25.03
C ASP A 54 7.33 -8.11 24.60
N ILE A 55 7.16 -7.79 23.32
CA ILE A 55 5.89 -7.31 22.75
C ILE A 55 5.43 -8.28 21.69
N THR A 56 4.19 -8.74 21.83
CA THR A 56 3.50 -9.54 20.81
C THR A 56 2.35 -8.73 20.22
N GLY A 57 2.26 -8.68 18.89
CA GLY A 57 1.17 -7.99 18.20
C GLY A 57 1.20 -8.23 16.70
N TRP A 58 0.55 -7.35 15.95
CA TRP A 58 0.35 -7.47 14.51
C TRP A 58 1.18 -6.44 13.75
N ILE A 59 1.92 -6.90 12.75
CA ILE A 59 2.66 -6.05 11.82
C ILE A 59 2.12 -6.25 10.40
N ALA A 60 2.10 -5.17 9.61
CA ALA A 60 1.70 -5.27 8.21
C ALA A 60 2.76 -6.06 7.42
N ASN A 61 2.35 -7.02 6.60
CA ASN A 61 3.25 -7.88 5.81
C ASN A 61 4.16 -7.08 4.88
N VAL A 62 3.68 -5.92 4.41
CA VAL A 62 4.45 -4.97 3.59
C VAL A 62 5.66 -4.41 4.35
N ALA A 63 5.58 -4.27 5.67
CA ALA A 63 6.66 -3.75 6.50
C ALA A 63 7.80 -4.76 6.73
N ILE A 64 7.53 -6.04 6.49
CA ILE A 64 8.47 -7.16 6.69
C ILE A 64 8.76 -7.91 5.39
N ASN A 65 8.37 -7.31 4.25
CA ASN A 65 8.52 -7.86 2.90
C ASN A 65 8.14 -9.35 2.76
N LEU A 66 7.08 -9.77 3.48
CA LEU A 66 6.55 -11.11 3.30
C LEU A 66 5.80 -11.14 1.96
N PRO A 67 6.18 -12.02 1.01
CA PRO A 67 5.56 -12.06 -0.31
C PRO A 67 4.06 -12.24 -0.17
N LYS A 68 3.27 -11.52 -0.97
CA LYS A 68 1.84 -11.82 -1.10
C LYS A 68 1.78 -13.25 -1.67
N GLY A 69 1.12 -14.17 -0.97
CA GLY A 69 0.86 -15.49 -1.55
C GLY A 69 0.25 -15.32 -2.94
N ASN A 70 0.65 -16.16 -3.89
CA ASN A 70 0.20 -16.10 -5.28
C ASN A 70 -1.31 -15.87 -5.37
N HIS A 71 -1.70 -14.69 -5.83
CA HIS A 71 -3.09 -14.43 -6.22
C HIS A 71 -3.07 -13.78 -7.60
N GLU A 72 -3.65 -14.53 -8.53
CA GLU A 72 -3.98 -14.17 -9.90
C GLU A 72 -4.87 -12.94 -9.97
N SER A 73 -4.72 -12.24 -11.11
CA SER A 73 -5.68 -11.36 -11.76
C SER A 73 -6.38 -10.27 -10.94
N ILE A 74 -5.95 -9.05 -11.25
CA ILE A 74 -6.59 -7.76 -11.01
C ILE A 74 -8.03 -7.79 -11.54
N THR A 75 -9.00 -7.92 -10.65
CA THR A 75 -10.33 -7.32 -10.79
C THR A 75 -10.35 -6.03 -9.96
N ASP A 76 -11.22 -5.08 -10.31
CA ASP A 76 -11.37 -3.70 -9.77
C ASP A 76 -11.66 -3.60 -8.25
N ASP A 77 -10.87 -4.25 -7.41
CA ASP A 77 -10.83 -4.08 -5.96
C ASP A 77 -9.59 -3.24 -5.61
N LEU A 78 -9.80 -2.08 -5.01
CA LEU A 78 -8.72 -1.16 -4.66
C LEU A 78 -7.56 -1.89 -3.97
N PRO A 79 -6.30 -1.71 -4.45
CA PRO A 79 -5.17 -2.43 -3.90
C PRO A 79 -4.91 -2.03 -2.46
N SER A 80 -4.38 -2.95 -1.66
CA SER A 80 -3.91 -2.67 -0.30
C SER A 80 -3.00 -1.44 -0.27
N CYS A 81 -3.15 -0.59 0.75
CA CYS A 81 -2.17 0.46 1.02
C CYS A 81 -0.77 -0.16 1.12
N PRO A 82 0.21 0.29 0.32
CA PRO A 82 1.55 -0.29 0.33
C PRO A 82 2.31 0.01 1.64
N PHE A 83 1.84 0.98 2.43
CA PHE A 83 2.49 1.38 3.67
C PHE A 83 1.89 0.71 4.90
N CYS A 84 0.57 0.65 5.01
CA CYS A 84 -0.10 0.11 6.21
C CYS A 84 -0.98 -1.10 5.94
N GLY A 85 -1.13 -1.57 4.69
CA GLY A 85 -1.96 -2.72 4.34
C GLY A 85 -3.48 -2.49 4.36
N SER A 86 -3.94 -1.28 4.71
CA SER A 86 -5.36 -0.88 4.71
C SER A 86 -6.06 -1.13 3.37
N GLU A 87 -7.34 -1.47 3.42
CA GLU A 87 -8.27 -1.52 2.27
C GLU A 87 -9.13 -0.26 2.15
N THR A 88 -9.12 0.58 3.17
CA THR A 88 -9.99 1.75 3.25
C THR A 88 -9.32 2.92 2.56
N TRP A 89 -9.83 3.23 1.38
CA TRP A 89 -9.38 4.35 0.57
C TRP A 89 -10.50 5.37 0.43
N LEU A 90 -10.15 6.63 0.60
CA LEU A 90 -10.95 7.74 0.11
C LEU A 90 -10.44 8.07 -1.28
N GLU A 91 -11.21 7.71 -2.31
CA GLU A 91 -10.91 8.10 -3.68
C GLU A 91 -11.60 9.42 -4.01
N LYS A 92 -10.85 10.36 -4.56
CA LYS A 92 -11.38 11.60 -5.11
C LYS A 92 -10.88 11.73 -6.54
N GLY A 93 -11.83 11.65 -7.48
CA GLY A 93 -11.60 12.07 -8.85
C GLY A 93 -11.28 13.56 -8.85
N VAL A 94 -10.08 13.92 -9.27
CA VAL A 94 -9.72 15.32 -9.45
C VAL A 94 -10.12 15.66 -10.88
N ARG A 95 -11.20 16.44 -11.07
CA ARG A 95 -11.43 17.13 -12.34
C ARG A 95 -10.43 18.27 -12.39
N THR A 96 -9.44 18.14 -13.25
CA THR A 96 -8.38 19.14 -13.34
C THR A 96 -8.79 20.06 -14.46
N GLY A 97 -9.58 21.08 -14.12
CA GLY A 97 -9.74 22.24 -14.99
C GLY A 97 -8.38 22.94 -15.10
N GLY A 98 -7.57 22.49 -16.06
CA GLY A 98 -6.17 22.91 -16.22
C GLY A 98 -5.19 22.01 -15.48
N ASN A 99 -4.29 21.40 -16.26
CA ASN A 99 -2.93 20.94 -15.94
C ASN A 99 -2.58 20.77 -14.44
N SER A 100 -3.11 19.77 -13.75
CA SER A 100 -2.67 19.52 -12.35
C SER A 100 -1.50 18.53 -12.23
N LEU A 101 -1.12 17.86 -13.31
CA LEU A 101 0.08 17.03 -13.42
C LEU A 101 0.76 17.30 -14.76
N LEU A 102 1.75 18.21 -14.75
CA LEU A 102 2.67 18.38 -15.87
C LEU A 102 3.76 17.30 -15.80
N ILE A 103 3.47 16.10 -16.29
CA ILE A 103 4.53 15.16 -16.70
C ILE A 103 4.76 15.39 -18.20
N GLY A 104 5.36 16.53 -18.53
CA GLY A 104 5.60 16.95 -19.91
C GLY A 104 4.31 17.07 -20.76
N ASN A 105 4.45 16.88 -22.08
CA ASN A 105 3.36 16.93 -23.06
C ASN A 105 2.53 15.63 -23.15
N LEU A 106 2.66 14.71 -22.19
CA LEU A 106 2.11 13.35 -22.34
C LEU A 106 0.61 13.23 -22.06
N PHE A 107 0.00 14.12 -21.26
CA PHE A 107 -1.40 13.97 -20.86
C PHE A 107 -2.12 15.31 -20.69
N SER A 108 -3.05 15.63 -21.59
CA SER A 108 -4.11 16.61 -21.35
C SER A 108 -5.46 15.86 -21.26
N GLY A 109 -5.92 15.57 -20.05
CA GLY A 109 -7.23 14.92 -19.83
C GLY A 109 -7.53 14.58 -18.36
N ASP A 110 -8.82 14.48 -18.03
CA ASP A 110 -9.37 14.17 -16.69
C ASP A 110 -9.19 12.68 -16.31
N TYR A 111 -7.95 12.19 -16.29
CA TYR A 111 -7.65 10.76 -16.16
C TYR A 111 -6.94 10.38 -14.86
N VAL A 112 -6.55 11.36 -14.05
CA VAL A 112 -5.82 11.11 -12.80
C VAL A 112 -6.76 11.07 -11.61
N HIS A 113 -6.73 9.94 -10.92
CA HIS A 113 -7.41 9.72 -9.67
C HIS A 113 -6.40 9.91 -8.53
N SER A 114 -6.85 10.55 -7.45
CA SER A 114 -6.13 10.57 -6.19
C SER A 114 -6.87 9.70 -5.19
N ARG A 115 -6.14 8.86 -4.46
CA ARG A 115 -6.70 8.13 -3.32
C ARG A 115 -5.86 8.34 -2.08
N ILE A 116 -6.54 8.51 -0.96
CA ILE A 116 -5.93 8.67 0.35
C ILE A 116 -6.25 7.42 1.17
N CYS A 117 -5.22 6.75 1.66
CA CYS A 117 -5.39 5.66 2.59
C CYS A 117 -5.87 6.22 3.92
N LEU A 118 -7.09 5.89 4.35
CA LEU A 118 -7.63 6.37 5.62
C LEU A 118 -6.89 5.79 6.83
N GLY A 119 -6.18 4.69 6.64
CA GLY A 119 -5.40 4.05 7.70
C GLY A 119 -4.05 4.71 8.03
N CYS A 120 -3.44 5.44 7.08
CA CYS A 120 -2.13 6.05 7.33
C CYS A 120 -1.90 7.42 6.66
N GLY A 121 -2.91 7.96 5.97
CA GLY A 121 -2.79 9.22 5.22
C GLY A 121 -1.97 9.12 3.93
N TYR A 122 -1.49 7.93 3.55
CA TYR A 122 -0.73 7.76 2.32
C TYR A 122 -1.57 8.13 1.10
N ILE A 123 -1.06 9.06 0.30
CA ILE A 123 -1.70 9.52 -0.92
C ILE A 123 -1.08 8.80 -2.11
N GLN A 124 -1.92 8.19 -2.93
CA GLN A 124 -1.51 7.58 -4.19
C GLN A 124 -2.23 8.25 -5.35
N LEU A 125 -1.43 8.69 -6.32
CA LEU A 125 -1.91 9.12 -7.63
C LEU A 125 -1.91 7.89 -8.54
N HIS A 126 -3.01 7.67 -9.27
CA HIS A 126 -3.08 6.60 -10.26
C HIS A 126 -3.96 6.98 -11.45
N ILE A 127 -3.74 6.31 -12.57
CA ILE A 127 -4.64 6.33 -13.73
C ILE A 127 -5.46 5.05 -13.68
N SER A 128 -6.77 5.16 -13.81
CA SER A 128 -7.66 3.99 -13.79
C SER A 128 -7.50 3.15 -15.07
N SER A 129 -7.81 1.86 -15.00
CA SER A 129 -7.74 0.93 -16.14
C SER A 129 -8.61 1.40 -17.32
N SER A 130 -9.78 1.97 -17.01
CA SER A 130 -10.71 2.55 -17.98
C SER A 130 -10.14 3.82 -18.63
N ALA A 131 -9.48 4.68 -17.86
CA ALA A 131 -8.79 5.86 -18.39
C ALA A 131 -7.61 5.48 -19.30
N LEU A 132 -6.81 4.48 -18.92
CA LEU A 132 -5.71 3.97 -19.76
C LEU A 132 -6.22 3.47 -21.13
N ARG A 133 -7.33 2.72 -21.15
CA ARG A 133 -7.94 2.24 -22.41
C ARG A 133 -8.40 3.39 -23.31
N ARG A 134 -8.90 4.49 -22.74
CA ARG A 134 -9.30 5.69 -23.51
C ARG A 134 -8.09 6.37 -24.13
N ILE A 135 -7.03 6.58 -23.37
CA ILE A 135 -5.77 7.17 -23.85
C ILE A 135 -5.19 6.32 -24.99
N GLN A 136 -5.17 5.00 -24.84
CA GLN A 136 -4.72 4.09 -25.91
C GLN A 136 -5.56 4.25 -27.18
N ALA A 137 -6.89 4.31 -27.06
CA ALA A 137 -7.77 4.48 -28.19
C ALA A 137 -7.64 5.85 -28.88
N GLU A 138 -7.33 6.92 -28.13
CA GLU A 138 -7.06 8.26 -28.68
C GLU A 138 -5.74 8.27 -29.47
N GLN A 139 -4.66 7.71 -28.90
CA GLN A 139 -3.36 7.60 -29.57
C GLN A 139 -3.43 6.77 -30.87
N GLU A 140 -4.20 5.68 -30.87
CA GLU A 140 -4.41 4.86 -32.08
C GLU A 140 -5.19 5.59 -33.18
N ARG A 141 -5.99 6.61 -32.82
CA ARG A 141 -6.70 7.46 -33.80
C ARG A 141 -5.76 8.50 -34.39
N GLU A 142 -5.01 9.21 -33.55
CA GLU A 142 -4.03 10.20 -33.98
C GLU A 142 -2.94 9.59 -34.87
N ALA A 143 -2.52 8.35 -34.61
CA ALA A 143 -1.54 7.65 -35.43
C ALA A 143 -2.06 7.18 -36.80
N ARG A 144 -3.37 7.23 -37.05
CA ARG A 144 -4.02 6.84 -38.31
C ARG A 144 -4.37 8.03 -39.20
N GLU A 145 -4.31 9.25 -38.67
CA GLU A 145 -4.49 10.51 -39.39
C GLU A 145 -3.14 11.04 -39.91
#